data_AF-A0A7Y6UE69-F1
#
_entry.id   AF-A0A7Y6UE69-F1
#
_cell.length_a   1.000
_cell.length_b   1.000
_cell.length_c   1.000
_cell.angle_alpha   90.00
_cell.angle_beta   90.00
_cell.angle_gamma   90.00
#
_symmetry.space_group_name_H-M   'P 1'
#
loop_
_entity.id
_entity.type
_entity.pdbx_description
1 polymer ?
#
loop_
_entity_poly.entity_id
_entity_poly.type
_entity_poly.pdbx_seq_one_letter_code
_entity_poly.pdbx_strand_id
1 'polypeptide(L)'
;MRYLLLLVAITGCIDPIDARWQLDHDHVIVARATPPRVREGEGTNLDALVAHEGKPVSVEAPQTAEVAQGSANFARYLTQEDGSWVLHAPDARTLAAARPALGIDENAPVPVEVVLTFPHGNERAGLDPFHVRKTVWMGEPSTNPDLPAITVDGVPAPDEGAEVVLPIGRDVYLSADAGDGQRVNWLTNVGTLFQDDVATSFLRVAPTDSLSGELVVVVRDREGGVAWRVWPVRAE
;
A
#
# COMPACT_ATOMS: atom_id res chain seq x y z
N MET A 1 14.27 -2.80 -62.86
CA MET A 1 13.43 -3.10 -61.67
C MET A 1 13.88 -2.19 -60.53
N ARG A 2 13.07 -1.16 -60.22
CA ARG A 2 13.29 -0.26 -59.07
C ARG A 2 12.62 -0.91 -57.85
N TYR A 3 13.40 -1.28 -56.84
CA TYR A 3 12.85 -1.75 -55.57
C TYR A 3 12.42 -0.54 -54.74
N LEU A 4 11.12 -0.46 -54.48
CA LEU A 4 10.50 0.47 -53.53
C LEU A 4 10.71 -0.10 -52.12
N LEU A 5 11.58 0.51 -51.32
CA LEU A 5 11.72 0.20 -49.90
C LEU A 5 10.57 0.88 -49.14
N LEU A 6 9.63 0.07 -48.66
CA LEU A 6 8.54 0.51 -47.78
C LEU A 6 9.10 0.60 -46.35
N LEU A 7 9.30 1.82 -45.84
CA LEU A 7 9.60 2.08 -44.43
C LEU A 7 8.28 1.94 -43.64
N VAL A 8 8.09 0.78 -43.00
CA VAL A 8 7.03 0.59 -42.00
C VAL A 8 7.51 1.25 -40.71
N ALA A 9 6.99 2.43 -40.41
CA ALA A 9 7.10 3.03 -39.10
C ALA A 9 6.22 2.23 -38.13
N ILE A 10 6.84 1.35 -37.35
CA ILE A 10 6.19 0.74 -36.20
C ILE A 10 6.14 1.81 -35.12
N THR A 11 5.05 2.58 -35.07
CA THR A 11 4.68 3.33 -33.88
C THR A 11 4.28 2.31 -32.83
N GLY A 12 5.26 1.80 -32.07
CA GLY A 12 4.98 1.12 -30.84
C GLY A 12 4.37 2.15 -29.89
N CYS A 13 3.05 2.11 -29.71
CA CYS A 13 2.46 2.54 -28.46
C CYS A 13 3.14 1.68 -27.40
N ILE A 14 4.16 2.23 -26.74
CA ILE A 14 4.61 1.71 -25.47
C ILE A 14 3.40 1.96 -24.60
N ASP A 15 2.61 0.92 -24.32
CA ASP A 15 1.62 1.02 -23.24
C ASP A 15 2.39 1.56 -22.03
N PRO A 16 2.04 2.76 -21.52
CA PRO A 16 2.66 3.22 -20.31
C PRO A 16 2.35 2.16 -19.27
N ILE A 17 3.38 1.49 -18.78
CA ILE A 17 3.26 0.72 -17.55
C ILE A 17 2.81 1.76 -16.54
N ASP A 18 1.54 1.70 -16.12
CA ASP A 18 0.97 2.66 -15.18
C ASP A 18 1.94 2.80 -14.00
N ALA A 19 2.34 4.03 -13.72
CA ALA A 19 3.36 4.24 -12.72
C ALA A 19 2.75 3.93 -11.36
N ARG A 20 3.49 3.21 -10.50
CA ARG A 20 3.00 2.69 -9.21
C ARG A 20 2.43 3.76 -8.26
N TRP A 21 2.76 5.02 -8.50
CA TRP A 21 2.30 6.16 -7.71
C TRP A 21 0.98 6.74 -8.21
N GLN A 22 0.52 6.40 -9.41
CA GLN A 22 -0.71 6.94 -9.95
C GLN A 22 -1.91 6.28 -9.30
N LEU A 23 -2.89 7.07 -8.84
CA LEU A 23 -4.13 6.56 -8.23
C LEU A 23 -5.27 6.36 -9.25
N ASP A 24 -4.99 6.54 -10.54
CA ASP A 24 -5.97 6.54 -11.63
C ASP A 24 -6.28 5.15 -12.21
N HIS A 25 -5.72 4.10 -11.64
CA HIS A 25 -5.96 2.72 -12.04
C HIS A 25 -6.18 1.82 -10.83
N ASP A 26 -6.93 0.73 -11.04
CA ASP A 26 -7.19 -0.24 -9.98
C ASP A 26 -5.90 -0.91 -9.51
N HIS A 27 -5.57 -0.81 -8.22
CA HIS A 27 -4.50 -1.59 -7.58
C HIS A 27 -4.58 -1.50 -6.05
N VAL A 28 -3.93 -2.44 -5.37
CA VAL A 28 -3.70 -2.35 -3.91
C VAL A 28 -2.48 -1.47 -3.64
N ILE A 29 -2.68 -0.35 -2.95
CA ILE A 29 -1.60 0.57 -2.56
C ILE A 29 -0.75 -0.06 -1.45
N VAL A 30 -1.42 -0.54 -0.39
CA VAL A 30 -0.74 -1.19 0.74
C VAL A 30 -1.68 -2.07 1.55
N ALA A 31 -1.20 -3.26 1.93
CA ALA A 31 -1.85 -4.12 2.91
C ALA A 31 -1.35 -3.84 4.33
N ARG A 32 -2.25 -3.87 5.30
CA ARG A 32 -1.96 -3.63 6.71
C ARG A 32 -2.51 -4.74 7.60
N ALA A 33 -1.74 -4.98 8.65
CA ALA A 33 -2.12 -5.80 9.79
C ALA A 33 -2.16 -4.86 10.99
N THR A 34 -3.26 -4.88 11.74
CA THR A 34 -3.45 -4.02 12.92
C THR A 34 -3.75 -4.88 14.15
N PRO A 35 -2.77 -5.05 15.06
CA PRO A 35 -1.36 -4.62 14.98
C PRO A 35 -0.50 -5.48 14.03
N PRO A 36 0.64 -4.98 13.50
CA PRO A 36 1.49 -5.73 12.57
C PRO A 36 2.24 -6.90 13.22
N ARG A 37 2.39 -6.84 14.55
CA ARG A 37 2.94 -7.94 15.34
C ARG A 37 2.13 -8.16 16.61
N VAL A 38 1.92 -9.42 16.95
CA VAL A 38 1.01 -9.87 18.01
C VAL A 38 1.70 -10.83 18.98
N ARG A 39 1.34 -10.78 20.27
CA ARG A 39 1.68 -11.84 21.23
C ARG A 39 0.80 -13.07 21.05
N GLU A 40 1.17 -14.14 21.72
CA GLU A 40 0.37 -15.35 21.84
C GLU A 40 -1.08 -15.05 22.24
N GLY A 41 -2.04 -15.60 21.50
CA GLY A 41 -3.47 -15.42 21.74
C GLY A 41 -4.04 -14.06 21.34
N GLU A 42 -3.21 -13.10 20.93
CA GLU A 42 -3.67 -11.83 20.36
C GLU A 42 -4.02 -12.01 18.87
N GLY A 43 -4.96 -11.20 18.38
CA GLY A 43 -5.38 -11.17 16.97
C GLY A 43 -4.94 -9.90 16.27
N THR A 44 -4.74 -10.00 14.96
CA THR A 44 -4.57 -8.83 14.07
C THR A 44 -5.62 -8.82 12.98
N ASN A 45 -6.23 -7.65 12.77
CA ASN A 45 -7.11 -7.42 11.63
C ASN A 45 -6.30 -7.18 10.36
N LEU A 46 -6.84 -7.61 9.22
CA LEU A 46 -6.22 -7.46 7.90
C LEU A 46 -7.09 -6.58 7.01
N ASP A 47 -6.51 -5.49 6.52
CA ASP A 47 -7.14 -4.55 5.58
C ASP A 47 -6.11 -4.05 4.55
N ALA A 48 -6.57 -3.28 3.57
CA ALA A 48 -5.70 -2.59 2.64
C ALA A 48 -6.26 -1.22 2.24
N LEU A 49 -5.35 -0.32 1.86
CA LEU A 49 -5.71 0.86 1.10
C LEU A 49 -5.68 0.49 -0.40
N VAL A 50 -6.80 0.72 -1.09
CA VAL A 50 -7.02 0.31 -2.47
C VAL A 50 -7.32 1.54 -3.32
N ALA A 51 -6.69 1.63 -4.49
CA ALA A 51 -7.01 2.59 -5.52
C ALA A 51 -7.97 1.97 -6.53
N HIS A 52 -8.89 2.77 -7.02
CA HIS A 52 -9.85 2.39 -8.03
C HIS A 52 -9.93 3.43 -9.14
N GLU A 53 -9.93 2.98 -10.39
CA GLU A 53 -10.03 3.84 -11.56
C GLU A 53 -11.26 4.76 -11.45
N GLY A 54 -11.00 6.07 -11.42
CA GLY A 54 -12.04 7.10 -11.37
C GLY A 54 -12.83 7.19 -10.04
N LYS A 55 -12.38 6.55 -8.97
CA LYS A 55 -13.01 6.61 -7.64
C LYS A 55 -12.00 7.06 -6.57
N PRO A 56 -12.46 7.63 -5.44
CA PRO A 56 -11.59 7.87 -4.29
C PRO A 56 -10.97 6.57 -3.78
N VAL A 57 -9.78 6.65 -3.21
CA VAL A 57 -9.14 5.53 -2.51
C VAL A 57 -9.99 5.11 -1.31
N SER A 58 -10.02 3.81 -1.05
CA SER A 58 -10.83 3.21 0.02
C SER A 58 -10.00 2.29 0.89
N VAL A 59 -10.37 2.18 2.16
CA VAL A 59 -9.88 1.12 3.04
C VAL A 59 -10.82 -0.06 2.92
N GLU A 60 -10.30 -1.21 2.51
CA GLU A 60 -11.10 -2.39 2.20
C GLU A 60 -10.64 -3.62 2.99
N ALA A 61 -11.62 -4.43 3.38
CA ALA A 61 -11.36 -5.78 3.85
C ALA A 61 -11.14 -6.70 2.63
N PRO A 62 -10.19 -7.65 2.70
CA PRO A 62 -9.98 -8.57 1.60
C PRO A 62 -11.17 -9.50 1.40
N GLN A 63 -11.46 -9.85 0.15
CA GLN A 63 -12.48 -10.83 -0.18
C GLN A 63 -12.09 -12.21 0.36
N THR A 64 -10.83 -12.59 0.19
CA THR A 64 -10.24 -13.81 0.76
C THR A 64 -8.88 -13.53 1.36
N ALA A 65 -8.51 -14.30 2.38
CA ALA A 65 -7.17 -14.31 2.94
C ALA A 65 -6.70 -15.75 3.10
N GLU A 66 -5.44 -16.02 2.75
CA GLU A 66 -4.85 -17.36 2.80
C GLU A 66 -3.42 -17.30 3.35
N VAL A 67 -3.04 -18.26 4.19
CA VAL A 67 -1.64 -18.36 4.65
C VAL A 67 -0.80 -19.02 3.55
N ALA A 68 0.09 -18.25 2.92
CA ALA A 68 0.94 -18.70 1.83
C ALA A 68 2.29 -19.26 2.29
N GLN A 69 2.86 -18.68 3.35
CA GLN A 69 4.08 -19.19 3.98
C GLN A 69 3.96 -19.16 5.51
N GLY A 70 4.44 -20.23 6.12
CA GLY A 70 4.34 -20.51 7.55
C GLY A 70 4.37 -22.02 7.79
N SER A 71 4.32 -22.46 9.04
CA SER A 71 3.99 -23.86 9.28
C SER A 71 2.58 -24.11 8.71
N ALA A 72 2.35 -25.22 8.00
CA ALA A 72 1.03 -25.54 7.42
C ALA A 72 -0.13 -25.51 8.44
N ASN A 73 0.21 -25.55 9.73
CA ASN A 73 -0.72 -25.42 10.85
C ASN A 73 -1.21 -23.99 11.10
N PHE A 74 -0.67 -22.95 10.47
CA PHE A 74 -1.08 -21.57 10.75
C PHE A 74 -2.37 -21.14 10.06
N ALA A 75 -2.76 -21.79 8.96
CA ALA A 75 -4.01 -21.50 8.25
C ALA A 75 -5.25 -21.61 9.16
N ARG A 76 -5.23 -22.48 10.17
CA ARG A 76 -6.35 -22.65 11.12
C ARG A 76 -6.56 -21.47 12.08
N TYR A 77 -5.60 -20.55 12.15
CA TYR A 77 -5.70 -19.36 12.99
C TYR A 77 -6.11 -18.11 12.22
N LEU A 78 -6.33 -18.24 10.91
CA LEU A 78 -6.91 -17.19 10.08
C LEU A 78 -8.43 -17.42 10.03
N THR A 79 -9.18 -16.50 10.62
CA THR A 79 -10.63 -16.56 10.74
C THR A 79 -11.28 -15.32 10.13
N GLN A 80 -12.55 -15.43 9.76
CA GLN A 80 -13.36 -14.28 9.41
C GLN A 80 -14.32 -13.97 10.56
N GLU A 81 -14.23 -12.77 11.11
CA GLU A 81 -14.96 -12.30 12.28
C GLU A 81 -15.60 -10.95 11.94
N ASP A 82 -16.93 -10.85 12.08
CA ASP A 82 -17.69 -9.63 11.80
C ASP A 82 -17.38 -8.98 10.44
N GLY A 83 -17.12 -9.80 9.42
CA GLY A 83 -16.79 -9.36 8.06
C GLY A 83 -15.32 -8.97 7.84
N SER A 84 -14.48 -9.02 8.87
CA SER A 84 -13.04 -8.77 8.81
C SER A 84 -12.25 -10.07 8.87
N TRP A 85 -11.11 -10.11 8.18
CA TRP A 85 -10.16 -11.22 8.31
C TRP A 85 -9.23 -10.95 9.51
N VAL A 86 -9.15 -11.92 10.41
CA VAL A 86 -8.35 -11.84 11.64
C VAL A 86 -7.38 -13.01 11.68
N LEU A 87 -6.09 -12.71 11.90
CA LEU A 87 -5.08 -13.73 12.15
C LEU A 87 -4.74 -13.74 13.63
N HIS A 88 -5.03 -14.85 14.30
CA HIS A 88 -4.73 -15.05 15.72
C HIS A 88 -3.36 -15.71 15.89
N ALA A 89 -2.55 -15.18 16.79
CA ALA A 89 -1.32 -15.87 17.19
C ALA A 89 -1.67 -17.08 18.06
N PRO A 90 -1.06 -18.25 17.80
CA PRO A 90 -1.27 -19.43 18.62
C PRO A 90 -0.57 -19.33 19.97
N ASP A 91 -0.71 -20.36 20.80
CA ASP A 91 -0.01 -20.43 22.07
C ASP A 91 1.53 -20.48 21.91
N ALA A 92 2.24 -20.14 23.00
CA ALA A 92 3.70 -20.06 23.03
C ALA A 92 4.37 -21.38 22.64
N ARG A 93 3.73 -22.52 23.00
CA ARG A 93 4.24 -23.85 22.67
C ARG A 93 4.20 -24.11 21.17
N THR A 94 3.13 -23.70 20.51
CA THR A 94 2.95 -23.82 19.06
C THR A 94 3.94 -22.93 18.32
N LEU A 95 4.12 -21.68 18.77
CA LEU A 95 5.14 -20.79 18.21
C LEU A 95 6.55 -21.36 18.38
N ALA A 96 6.91 -21.82 19.58
CA ALA A 96 8.21 -22.43 19.85
C ALA A 96 8.46 -23.67 18.98
N ALA A 97 7.45 -24.49 18.72
CA ALA A 97 7.56 -25.66 17.84
C ALA A 97 7.71 -25.29 16.35
N ALA A 98 7.25 -24.11 15.93
CA ALA A 98 7.36 -23.64 14.55
C ALA A 98 8.75 -23.08 14.21
N ARG A 99 9.43 -22.44 15.17
CA ARG A 99 10.73 -21.78 14.95
C ARG A 99 11.81 -22.70 14.35
N PRO A 100 12.03 -23.94 14.83
CA PRO A 100 13.01 -24.84 14.22
C PRO A 100 12.68 -25.21 12.77
N ALA A 101 11.38 -25.37 12.45
CA ALA A 101 10.94 -25.69 11.09
C ALA A 101 11.15 -24.52 10.12
N LEU A 102 11.17 -23.28 10.62
CA LEU A 102 11.45 -22.07 9.86
C LEU A 102 12.93 -21.70 9.86
N GLY A 103 13.78 -22.42 10.61
CA GLY A 103 15.21 -22.12 10.72
C GLY A 103 15.52 -20.78 11.37
N ILE A 104 14.66 -20.31 12.29
CA ILE A 104 14.83 -19.04 13.02
C ILE A 104 15.18 -19.28 14.49
N ASP A 105 15.78 -18.27 15.14
CA ASP A 105 16.18 -18.34 16.55
C ASP A 105 15.00 -18.63 17.50
N GLU A 106 15.27 -19.27 18.63
CA GLU A 106 14.26 -19.75 19.59
C GLU A 106 13.36 -18.64 20.18
N ASN A 107 13.84 -17.40 20.16
CA ASN A 107 13.13 -16.21 20.65
C ASN A 107 12.75 -15.24 19.52
N ALA A 108 13.05 -15.57 18.25
CA ALA A 108 12.69 -14.71 17.13
C ALA A 108 11.16 -14.69 16.93
N PRO A 109 10.61 -13.54 16.52
CA PRO A 109 9.23 -13.48 16.06
C PRO A 109 9.01 -14.43 14.88
N VAL A 110 7.88 -15.12 14.86
CA VAL A 110 7.52 -16.06 13.80
C VAL A 110 6.82 -15.30 12.67
N PRO A 111 7.40 -15.24 11.45
CA PRO A 111 6.73 -14.63 10.31
C PRO A 111 5.65 -15.56 9.76
N VAL A 112 4.47 -15.00 9.52
CA VAL A 112 3.37 -15.65 8.79
C VAL A 112 3.02 -14.78 7.60
N GLU A 113 3.15 -15.32 6.40
CA GLU A 113 2.80 -14.60 5.18
C GLU A 113 1.37 -14.94 4.77
N VAL A 114 0.53 -13.91 4.71
CA VAL A 114 -0.86 -13.99 4.27
C VAL A 114 -0.97 -13.38 2.89
N VAL A 115 -1.58 -14.10 1.95
CA VAL A 115 -2.03 -13.56 0.67
C VAL A 115 -3.45 -13.06 0.85
N LEU A 116 -3.66 -11.78 0.56
CA LEU A 116 -4.95 -11.11 0.59
C LEU A 116 -5.41 -10.88 -0.84
N THR A 117 -6.69 -11.15 -1.09
CA THR A 117 -7.30 -11.03 -2.42
C THR A 117 -8.34 -9.92 -2.42
N PHE A 118 -8.25 -9.00 -3.38
CA PHE A 118 -9.17 -7.88 -3.54
C PHE A 118 -9.78 -7.88 -4.96
N PRO A 119 -11.07 -7.56 -5.11
CA PRO A 119 -11.70 -7.46 -6.42
C PRO A 119 -11.21 -6.21 -7.18
N HIS A 120 -11.38 -6.22 -8.50
CA HIS A 120 -11.30 -5.00 -9.30
C HIS A 120 -12.48 -4.06 -9.00
N GLY A 121 -12.21 -2.76 -9.05
CA GLY A 121 -13.21 -1.71 -8.77
C GLY A 121 -14.12 -1.44 -9.96
N ASN A 122 -13.66 -1.75 -11.17
CA ASN A 122 -14.50 -1.78 -12.36
C ASN A 122 -15.16 -3.17 -12.48
N GLU A 123 -16.48 -3.21 -12.68
CA GLU A 123 -17.25 -4.45 -12.84
C GLU A 123 -16.96 -5.16 -14.19
N ARG A 124 -15.77 -4.93 -14.78
CA ARG A 124 -15.35 -5.61 -16.00
C ARG A 124 -15.16 -7.09 -15.68
N ALA A 125 -16.19 -7.87 -16.01
CA ALA A 125 -16.17 -9.32 -15.86
C ALA A 125 -14.92 -9.90 -16.56
N GLY A 126 -14.14 -10.69 -15.81
CA GLY A 126 -13.00 -11.44 -16.35
C GLY A 126 -11.62 -10.86 -16.06
N LEU A 127 -11.49 -9.82 -15.23
CA LEU A 127 -10.18 -9.43 -14.67
C LEU A 127 -9.82 -10.31 -13.46
N ASP A 128 -8.56 -10.72 -13.38
CA ASP A 128 -8.02 -11.47 -12.25
C ASP A 128 -7.96 -10.55 -11.02
N PRO A 129 -8.35 -11.01 -9.82
CA PRO A 129 -8.31 -10.18 -8.63
C PRO A 129 -6.87 -9.79 -8.25
N PHE A 130 -6.73 -8.73 -7.47
CA PHE A 130 -5.44 -8.34 -6.91
C PHE A 130 -5.03 -9.28 -5.79
N HIS A 131 -3.79 -9.76 -5.84
CA HIS A 131 -3.19 -10.53 -4.77
C HIS A 131 -2.03 -9.74 -4.16
N VAL A 132 -2.10 -9.49 -2.85
CA VAL A 132 -1.04 -8.80 -2.09
C VAL A 132 -0.56 -9.69 -0.95
N ARG A 133 0.75 -9.72 -0.71
CA ARG A 133 1.34 -10.44 0.42
C ARG A 133 1.52 -9.51 1.60
N LYS A 134 1.13 -9.97 2.79
CA LYS A 134 1.37 -9.31 4.06
C LYS A 134 2.03 -10.27 5.03
N THR A 135 3.19 -9.89 5.56
CA THR A 135 3.80 -10.60 6.70
C THR A 135 3.23 -10.05 8.00
N VAL A 136 2.75 -10.95 8.85
CA VAL A 136 2.42 -10.73 10.26
C VAL A 136 3.47 -11.43 11.10
N TRP A 137 3.95 -10.78 12.15
CA TRP A 137 4.91 -11.40 13.07
C TRP A 137 4.23 -11.82 14.38
N MET A 138 4.51 -13.03 14.85
CA MET A 138 3.90 -13.58 16.07
C MET A 138 4.95 -13.84 17.15
N GLY A 139 4.57 -13.61 18.42
CA GLY A 139 5.41 -13.84 19.60
C GLY A 139 6.13 -12.59 20.10
N GLU A 140 6.00 -11.46 19.41
CA GLU A 140 6.45 -10.15 19.85
C GLU A 140 5.43 -9.12 19.38
N PRO A 141 4.93 -8.22 20.24
CA PRO A 141 3.98 -7.18 19.84
C PRO A 141 4.69 -5.98 19.22
N SER A 142 4.01 -5.29 18.32
CA SER A 142 4.36 -3.94 17.88
C SER A 142 3.10 -3.25 17.39
N THR A 143 3.06 -1.92 17.42
CA THR A 143 1.99 -1.16 16.77
C THR A 143 2.38 -0.76 15.35
N ASN A 144 1.40 -0.34 14.55
CA ASN A 144 1.70 0.41 13.33
C ASN A 144 2.41 1.73 13.69
N PRO A 145 3.25 2.29 12.81
CA PRO A 145 3.96 3.52 13.10
C PRO A 145 2.96 4.68 13.16
N ASP A 146 3.27 5.68 13.98
CA ASP A 146 2.61 6.98 13.82
C ASP A 146 3.03 7.61 12.50
N LEU A 147 2.12 8.36 11.88
CA LEU A 147 2.49 9.19 10.74
C LEU A 147 3.47 10.28 11.20
N PRO A 148 4.58 10.48 10.46
CA PRO A 148 5.50 11.56 10.75
C PRO A 148 4.84 12.92 10.51
N ALA A 149 5.52 14.00 10.90
CA ALA A 149 5.11 15.34 10.49
C ALA A 149 5.23 15.45 8.96
N ILE A 150 4.15 15.92 8.31
CA ILE A 150 4.08 16.04 6.86
C ILE A 150 3.89 17.50 6.49
N THR A 151 4.62 17.95 5.46
CA THR A 151 4.45 19.28 4.88
C THR A 151 4.18 19.22 3.39
N VAL A 152 3.36 20.17 2.93
CA VAL A 152 3.10 20.49 1.52
C VAL A 152 3.57 21.92 1.33
N ASP A 153 4.58 22.11 0.49
CA ASP A 153 5.26 23.39 0.25
C ASP A 153 5.83 24.04 1.53
N GLY A 154 6.32 23.23 2.47
CA GLY A 154 6.83 23.72 3.76
C GLY A 154 5.76 24.16 4.76
N VAL A 155 4.48 24.03 4.42
CA VAL A 155 3.35 24.23 5.34
C VAL A 155 2.90 22.88 5.88
N PRO A 156 2.62 22.73 7.19
CA PRO A 156 2.06 21.50 7.73
C PRO A 156 0.83 21.06 6.92
N ALA A 157 0.82 19.79 6.50
CA ALA A 157 -0.32 19.23 5.81
C ALA A 157 -1.55 19.28 6.72
N PRO A 158 -2.74 19.52 6.15
CA PRO A 158 -3.94 19.62 6.94
C PRO A 158 -4.31 18.26 7.55
N ASP A 159 -5.30 18.27 8.45
CA ASP A 159 -5.83 17.04 9.02
C ASP A 159 -6.44 16.13 7.94
N GLU A 160 -6.63 14.86 8.27
CA GLU A 160 -7.20 13.88 7.35
C GLU A 160 -8.58 14.33 6.85
N GLY A 161 -8.80 14.18 5.53
CA GLY A 161 -10.05 14.59 4.87
C GLY A 161 -10.19 16.10 4.60
N ALA A 162 -9.31 16.94 5.13
CA ALA A 162 -9.28 18.36 4.75
C ALA A 162 -8.54 18.56 3.41
N GLU A 163 -9.02 19.52 2.63
CA GLU A 163 -8.54 19.77 1.26
C GLU A 163 -7.12 20.36 1.24
N VAL A 164 -6.27 19.80 0.38
CA VAL A 164 -4.98 20.36 -0.01
C VAL A 164 -5.15 21.13 -1.32
N VAL A 165 -4.81 22.43 -1.30
CA VAL A 165 -4.86 23.28 -2.50
C VAL A 165 -3.48 23.37 -3.12
N LEU A 166 -3.37 22.98 -4.40
CA LEU A 166 -2.11 22.95 -5.14
C LEU A 166 -2.09 24.00 -6.26
N PRO A 167 -1.00 24.76 -6.42
CA PRO A 167 -0.84 25.69 -7.54
C PRO A 167 -0.62 24.96 -8.88
N ILE A 168 -1.31 25.41 -9.92
CA ILE A 168 -1.10 24.93 -11.29
C ILE A 168 0.22 25.47 -11.87
N GLY A 169 0.95 24.61 -12.58
CA GLY A 169 2.13 24.97 -13.38
C GLY A 169 3.44 25.14 -12.57
N ARG A 170 3.43 24.79 -11.29
CA ARG A 170 4.54 24.97 -10.34
C ARG A 170 4.88 23.64 -9.67
N ASP A 171 6.15 23.47 -9.29
CA ASP A 171 6.56 22.39 -8.39
C ASP A 171 6.15 22.69 -6.95
N VAL A 172 5.47 21.73 -6.34
CA VAL A 172 5.09 21.73 -4.93
C VAL A 172 6.00 20.73 -4.22
N TYR A 173 6.75 21.19 -3.23
CA TYR A 173 7.60 20.31 -2.44
C TYR A 173 6.77 19.49 -1.45
N LEU A 174 6.96 18.18 -1.41
CA LEU A 174 6.34 17.28 -0.45
C LEU A 174 7.41 16.76 0.50
N SER A 175 7.14 16.73 1.80
CA SER A 175 8.07 16.15 2.77
C SER A 175 7.37 15.42 3.91
N ALA A 176 7.94 14.31 4.32
CA ALA A 176 7.59 13.60 5.55
C ALA A 176 8.86 13.51 6.43
N ASP A 177 8.77 13.94 7.69
CA ASP A 177 9.86 13.84 8.68
C ASP A 177 9.96 12.42 9.23
N ALA A 178 10.21 11.47 8.34
CA ALA A 178 10.26 10.05 8.63
C ALA A 178 11.58 9.68 9.32
N GLY A 179 11.49 8.95 10.42
CA GLY A 179 12.64 8.51 11.19
C GLY A 179 13.45 7.40 10.51
N ASP A 180 14.62 7.10 11.07
CA ASP A 180 15.50 6.05 10.56
C ASP A 180 14.78 4.69 10.47
N GLY A 181 14.72 4.14 9.25
CA GLY A 181 14.09 2.85 8.99
C GLY A 181 12.64 2.92 8.56
N GLN A 182 12.03 4.11 8.56
CA GLN A 182 10.76 4.32 7.89
C GLN A 182 10.98 4.50 6.38
N ARG A 183 10.06 3.96 5.59
CA ARG A 183 9.95 4.18 4.15
C ARG A 183 8.68 4.95 3.87
N VAL A 184 8.78 5.93 2.98
CA VAL A 184 7.66 6.80 2.60
C VAL A 184 7.34 6.57 1.14
N ASN A 185 6.06 6.45 0.82
CA ASN A 185 5.58 6.50 -0.54
C ASN A 185 4.56 7.63 -0.72
N TRP A 186 4.66 8.31 -1.85
CA TRP A 186 3.73 9.35 -2.28
C TRP A 186 2.95 8.85 -3.49
N LEU A 187 1.64 9.05 -3.50
CA LEU A 187 0.76 8.67 -4.60
C LEU A 187 -0.25 9.77 -4.89
N THR A 188 -0.66 9.93 -6.14
CA THR A 188 -1.68 10.91 -6.52
C THR A 188 -2.32 10.58 -7.86
N ASN A 189 -3.53 11.06 -8.10
CA ASN A 189 -4.16 11.17 -9.43
C ASN A 189 -4.30 12.64 -9.89
N VAL A 190 -3.61 13.57 -9.22
CA VAL A 190 -3.58 15.00 -9.57
C VAL A 190 -2.14 15.39 -9.87
N GLY A 191 -1.81 15.56 -11.14
CA GLY A 191 -0.47 15.95 -11.56
C GLY A 191 0.52 14.78 -11.66
N THR A 192 1.81 15.13 -11.68
CA THR A 192 2.92 14.19 -11.82
C THR A 192 3.88 14.29 -10.63
N LEU A 193 4.19 13.14 -10.02
CA LEU A 193 5.23 13.01 -9.01
C LEU A 193 6.61 12.82 -9.65
N PHE A 194 7.62 13.47 -9.09
CA PHE A 194 9.01 13.35 -9.54
C PHE A 194 9.72 12.15 -8.91
N GLN A 195 9.34 11.81 -7.67
CA GLN A 195 9.83 10.67 -6.91
C GLN A 195 8.69 10.16 -6.02
N ASP A 196 8.52 8.86 -5.89
CA ASP A 196 7.37 8.28 -5.19
C ASP A 196 7.72 7.35 -4.03
N ASP A 197 9.01 7.03 -3.83
CA ASP A 197 9.48 6.05 -2.84
C ASP A 197 10.54 6.59 -1.86
N VAL A 198 10.46 7.90 -1.60
CA VAL A 198 11.36 8.66 -0.72
C VAL A 198 10.58 9.61 0.18
N ALA A 199 11.21 10.03 1.28
CA ALA A 199 10.62 10.93 2.27
C ALA A 199 10.26 12.32 1.69
N THR A 200 10.88 12.72 0.59
CA THR A 200 10.70 14.03 -0.03
C THR A 200 10.46 13.90 -1.51
N SER A 201 9.54 14.68 -2.07
CA SER A 201 9.24 14.67 -3.50
C SER A 201 8.86 16.05 -4.01
N PHE A 202 8.64 16.15 -5.32
CA PHE A 202 7.95 17.28 -5.94
C PHE A 202 6.74 16.76 -6.71
N LEU A 203 5.64 17.51 -6.56
CA LEU A 203 4.42 17.32 -7.32
C LEU A 203 4.20 18.53 -8.24
N ARG A 204 3.95 18.28 -9.53
CA ARG A 204 3.55 19.32 -10.47
C ARG A 204 2.20 19.00 -11.07
N VAL A 205 1.27 19.95 -10.98
CA VAL A 205 -0.01 19.88 -11.69
C VAL A 205 0.09 20.73 -12.96
N ALA A 206 0.04 20.12 -14.13
CA ALA A 206 -0.02 20.82 -15.40
C ALA A 206 -1.45 21.34 -15.67
N PRO A 207 -1.62 22.40 -16.48
CA PRO A 207 -2.95 22.91 -16.84
C PRO A 207 -3.88 21.91 -17.54
N THR A 208 -3.32 20.81 -18.04
CA THR A 208 -4.05 19.73 -18.74
C THR A 208 -4.39 18.55 -17.85
N ASP A 209 -3.86 18.51 -16.63
CA ASP A 209 -4.10 17.41 -15.69
C ASP A 209 -5.49 17.55 -15.04
N SER A 210 -5.93 16.51 -14.32
CA SER A 210 -7.10 16.64 -13.45
C SER A 210 -6.86 17.75 -12.43
N LEU A 211 -7.83 18.64 -12.25
CA LEU A 211 -7.76 19.71 -11.25
C LEU A 211 -8.32 19.31 -9.89
N SER A 212 -8.79 18.06 -9.74
CA SER A 212 -9.23 17.51 -8.47
C SER A 212 -8.94 16.03 -8.37
N GLY A 213 -8.71 15.53 -7.15
CA GLY A 213 -8.41 14.14 -6.88
C GLY A 213 -7.85 13.97 -5.47
N GLU A 214 -6.82 13.16 -5.30
CA GLU A 214 -6.27 12.80 -4.00
C GLU A 214 -4.74 12.81 -3.99
N LEU A 215 -4.18 13.15 -2.84
CA LEU A 215 -2.78 12.94 -2.48
C LEU A 215 -2.75 11.93 -1.34
N VAL A 216 -1.92 10.90 -1.48
CA VAL A 216 -1.75 9.85 -0.50
C VAL A 216 -0.29 9.79 -0.09
N VAL A 217 -0.08 9.60 1.21
CA VAL A 217 1.21 9.26 1.79
C VAL A 217 1.08 7.92 2.50
N VAL A 218 2.04 7.03 2.29
CA VAL A 218 2.13 5.74 3.00
C VAL A 218 3.47 5.66 3.69
N VAL A 219 3.46 5.33 4.98
CA VAL A 219 4.65 5.11 5.79
C VAL A 219 4.72 3.66 6.24
N ARG A 220 5.87 3.03 6.04
CA ARG A 220 6.15 1.65 6.46
C ARG A 220 7.37 1.64 7.37
N ASP A 221 7.34 0.87 8.45
CA ASP A 221 8.49 0.68 9.33
C ASP A 221 9.18 -0.68 9.11
N ARG A 222 10.24 -0.94 9.89
CA ARG A 222 10.99 -2.21 9.85
C ARG A 222 10.27 -3.36 10.57
N GLU A 223 9.30 -3.04 11.43
CA GLU A 223 8.54 -4.01 12.18
C GLU A 223 7.39 -4.62 11.35
N GLY A 224 7.20 -4.12 10.11
CA GLY A 224 6.13 -4.50 9.21
C GLY A 224 4.86 -3.66 9.42
N GLY A 225 4.92 -2.62 10.24
CA GLY A 225 3.85 -1.67 10.45
C GLY A 225 3.65 -0.76 9.25
N VAL A 226 2.40 -0.33 9.07
CA VAL A 226 1.97 0.56 8.00
C VAL A 226 1.00 1.60 8.55
N ALA A 227 1.22 2.86 8.18
CA ALA A 227 0.26 3.94 8.34
C ALA A 227 0.14 4.71 7.01
N TRP A 228 -0.99 5.38 6.81
CA TRP A 228 -1.20 6.22 5.64
C TRP A 228 -2.11 7.39 5.98
N ARG A 229 -2.10 8.39 5.11
CA ARG A 229 -3.09 9.47 5.09
C ARG A 229 -3.49 9.78 3.66
N VAL A 230 -4.75 10.16 3.50
CA VAL A 230 -5.36 10.56 2.24
C VAL A 230 -5.87 11.99 2.40
N TRP A 231 -5.57 12.84 1.43
CA TRP A 231 -6.14 14.18 1.34
C TRP A 231 -6.87 14.35 0.01
N PRO A 232 -8.10 14.88 0.01
CA PRO A 232 -8.66 15.44 -1.20
C PRO A 232 -7.80 16.62 -1.65
N VAL A 233 -7.62 16.75 -2.96
CA VAL A 233 -6.79 17.75 -3.60
C VAL A 233 -7.62 18.55 -4.58
N ARG A 234 -7.36 19.86 -4.63
CA ARG A 234 -7.85 20.77 -5.65
C ARG A 234 -6.71 21.63 -6.19
N ALA A 235 -6.61 21.76 -7.50
CA ALA A 235 -5.60 22.58 -8.15
C ALA A 235 -6.16 23.92 -8.64
N GLU A 236 -5.44 25.02 -8.43
CA GLU A 236 -5.81 26.38 -8.87
C GLU A 236 -4.63 27.26 -9.30
#